data_AF-A0A9Q5CBX3-F1
#
_entry.id   AF-A0A9Q5CBX3-F1
#
_cell.length_a   1.000
_cell.length_b   1.000
_cell.length_c   1.000
_cell.angle_alpha   90.00
_cell.angle_beta   90.00
_cell.angle_gamma   90.00
#
_symmetry.space_group_name_H-M   'P 1'
#
loop_
_entity.id
_entity.type
_entity.pdbx_description
1 polymer ?
#
loop_
_entity_poly.entity_id
_entity_poly.type
_entity_poly.pdbx_seq_one_letter_code
_entity_poly.pdbx_strand_id
1 'polypeptide(L)'
;MDTLGIAIIVISVVLAVVFKVVVMKRIREWVDQDLIRSLSMGDQIKLTKLMELDQQLKSQETPRGERHQQLEKLAESLNSTK
;
A
#
# COMPACT_ATOMS: atom_id res chain seq x y z
N MET A 1 -9.95 -43.60 -4.33
CA MET A 1 -9.55 -42.33 -3.66
C MET A 1 -10.82 -41.54 -3.46
N ASP A 2 -11.18 -41.24 -2.21
CA ASP A 2 -12.47 -40.60 -1.90
C ASP A 2 -12.51 -39.16 -2.40
N THR A 3 -13.50 -38.86 -3.23
CA THR A 3 -13.76 -37.54 -3.83
C THR A 3 -13.83 -36.42 -2.79
N LEU A 4 -14.33 -36.74 -1.58
CA LEU A 4 -14.34 -35.85 -0.42
C LEU A 4 -12.93 -35.43 0.03
N GLY A 5 -11.98 -36.36 0.07
CA GLY A 5 -10.60 -36.06 0.46
C GLY A 5 -9.91 -35.14 -0.55
N ILE A 6 -10.13 -35.38 -1.85
CA ILE A 6 -9.61 -34.52 -2.91
C ILE A 6 -10.20 -33.11 -2.81
N ALA A 7 -11.51 -33.00 -2.55
CA ALA A 7 -12.18 -31.70 -2.41
C ALA A 7 -11.62 -30.87 -1.24
N ILE A 8 -11.38 -31.48 -0.09
CA ILE A 8 -10.81 -30.78 1.08
C ILE A 8 -9.39 -30.28 0.78
N ILE A 9 -8.56 -31.09 0.12
CA ILE A 9 -7.19 -30.70 -0.26
C ILE A 9 -7.23 -29.52 -1.21
N VAL A 10 -8.09 -29.56 -2.24
CA VAL A 10 -8.22 -28.47 -3.21
C VAL A 10 -8.67 -27.17 -2.52
N ILE A 11 -9.70 -27.23 -1.67
CA ILE A 11 -10.20 -26.06 -0.94
C ILE A 11 -9.11 -25.51 -0.02
N SER A 12 -8.37 -26.37 0.68
CA SER A 12 -7.28 -25.94 1.57
C SER A 12 -6.16 -25.22 0.82
N VAL A 13 -5.75 -25.74 -0.34
CA VAL A 13 -4.73 -25.10 -1.20
C VAL A 13 -5.22 -23.76 -1.73
N VAL A 14 -6.47 -23.69 -2.22
CA VAL A 14 -7.07 -22.43 -2.69
C VAL A 14 -7.12 -21.41 -1.56
N LEU A 15 -7.56 -21.81 -0.36
CA LEU A 15 -7.65 -20.92 0.79
C LEU A 15 -6.26 -20.41 1.22
N ALA A 16 -5.22 -21.26 1.18
CA ALA A 16 -3.85 -20.85 1.49
C ALA A 16 -3.31 -19.82 0.49
N VAL A 17 -3.58 -19.99 -0.80
CA VAL A 17 -3.18 -19.03 -1.85
C VAL A 17 -3.92 -17.70 -1.65
N VAL A 18 -5.23 -17.74 -1.42
CA VAL A 18 -6.03 -16.55 -1.16
C VAL A 18 -5.55 -15.84 0.10
N PHE A 19 -5.30 -16.57 1.18
CA PHE A 19 -4.79 -16.03 2.44
C PHE A 19 -3.46 -15.30 2.23
N LYS A 20 -2.51 -15.92 1.52
CA LYS A 20 -1.24 -15.28 1.17
C LYS A 20 -1.45 -13.96 0.42
N VAL A 21 -2.32 -13.94 -0.58
CA VAL A 21 -2.61 -12.74 -1.38
C VAL A 21 -3.27 -11.64 -0.54
N VAL A 22 -4.25 -12.01 0.29
CA VAL A 22 -4.95 -11.08 1.19
C VAL A 22 -3.99 -10.49 2.21
N VAL A 23 -3.16 -11.31 2.86
CA VAL A 23 -2.14 -10.85 3.82
C VAL A 23 -1.15 -9.92 3.13
N MET A 24 -0.68 -10.27 1.92
CA MET A 24 0.25 -9.42 1.18
C MET A 24 -0.37 -8.05 0.83
N LYS A 25 -1.64 -8.02 0.42
CA LYS A 25 -2.37 -6.76 0.18
C LYS A 25 -2.53 -5.96 1.46
N ARG A 26 -2.92 -6.60 2.56
CA ARG A 26 -3.14 -5.97 3.85
C ARG A 26 -1.87 -5.33 4.39
N ILE A 27 -0.74 -6.04 4.34
CA ILE A 27 0.57 -5.50 4.75
C ILE A 27 0.95 -4.30 3.88
N ARG A 28 0.71 -4.36 2.56
CA ARG A 28 0.99 -3.22 1.68
C ARG A 28 0.16 -2.00 2.06
N GLU A 29 -1.14 -2.14 2.30
CA GLU A 29 -2.00 -1.03 2.76
C GLU A 29 -1.50 -0.44 4.08
N TRP A 30 -1.09 -1.29 5.02
CA TRP A 30 -0.53 -0.86 6.29
C TRP A 30 0.77 -0.06 6.12
N VAL A 31 1.68 -0.52 5.26
CA VAL A 31 2.95 0.19 4.98
C VAL A 31 2.72 1.53 4.28
N ASP A 32 1.76 1.61 3.34
CA ASP A 32 1.39 2.89 2.71
C ASP A 32 0.86 3.88 3.75
N GLN A 33 -0.02 3.39 4.63
CA GLN A 33 -0.64 4.20 5.66
C GLN A 33 0.38 4.68 6.71
N ASP A 34 1.37 3.85 7.03
CA ASP A 34 2.46 4.18 7.94
C ASP A 34 3.46 5.16 7.32
N LEU A 35 3.78 5.01 6.03
CA LEU A 35 4.62 5.93 5.28
C LEU A 35 3.97 7.32 5.17
N ILE A 36 2.68 7.38 4.83
CA ILE A 36 1.92 8.64 4.79
C ILE A 36 1.88 9.29 6.18
N ARG A 37 1.65 8.50 7.24
CA ARG A 37 1.70 9.01 8.63
C ARG A 37 3.07 9.55 8.99
N SER A 38 4.14 8.81 8.68
CA SER A 38 5.53 9.21 8.91
C SER A 38 5.89 10.50 8.16
N LEU A 39 5.60 10.57 6.86
CA LEU A 39 5.85 11.74 6.01
C LEU A 39 5.04 12.97 6.42
N SER A 40 3.80 12.76 6.89
CA SER A 40 2.95 13.85 7.34
C SER A 40 3.39 14.47 8.67
N MET A 41 4.14 13.74 9.49
CA MET A 41 4.66 14.21 10.79
C MET A 41 3.60 14.91 11.67
N GLY A 42 2.31 14.53 11.53
CA GLY A 42 1.18 15.13 12.26
C GLY A 42 0.58 16.41 11.65
N ASP A 43 1.04 16.87 10.49
CA ASP A 43 0.61 18.12 9.86
C ASP A 43 -0.46 17.86 8.77
N GLN A 44 -1.72 18.19 9.08
CA GLN A 44 -2.89 17.92 8.21
C GLN A 44 -2.79 18.60 6.84
N ILE A 45 -2.08 19.73 6.73
CA ILE A 45 -1.96 20.48 5.48
C ILE A 45 -1.00 19.74 4.53
N LYS A 46 0.10 19.20 5.06
CA LYS A 46 1.02 18.35 4.30
C LYS A 46 0.35 17.03 3.92
N LEU A 47 -0.43 16.45 4.83
CA LEU A 47 -1.19 15.22 4.60
C LEU A 47 -2.18 15.35 3.43
N THR A 48 -2.90 16.46 3.36
CA THR A 48 -3.87 16.73 2.28
C THR A 48 -3.16 16.91 0.93
N LYS A 49 -2.05 17.64 0.89
CA LYS A 49 -1.24 17.83 -0.34
C LYS A 49 -0.59 16.53 -0.82
N LEU A 50 -0.07 15.71 0.10
CA LEU A 50 0.51 14.40 -0.21
C LEU A 50 -0.56 13.41 -0.67
N MET A 51 -1.76 13.43 -0.07
CA MET A 51 -2.89 12.61 -0.54
C MET A 51 -3.36 12.99 -1.94
N GLU A 52 -3.45 14.30 -2.24
CA GLU A 52 -3.87 14.79 -3.55
C GLU A 52 -2.88 14.35 -4.65
N LEU A 53 -1.58 14.43 -4.36
CA LEU A 53 -0.52 13.93 -5.25
C LEU A 53 -0.52 12.40 -5.36
N ASP A 54 -0.68 11.67 -4.25
CA ASP A 54 -0.77 10.20 -4.28
C ASP A 54 -1.97 9.75 -5.12
N GLN A 55 -3.11 10.44 -5.02
CA GLN A 55 -4.30 10.17 -5.82
C GLN A 55 -4.06 10.45 -7.31
N GLN A 56 -3.36 11.52 -7.66
CA GLN A 56 -2.97 11.82 -9.05
C GLN A 56 -1.97 10.77 -9.60
N LEU A 57 -0.99 10.36 -8.80
CA LEU A 57 0.01 9.36 -9.19
C LEU A 57 -0.58 7.95 -9.30
N LYS A 58 -1.59 7.64 -8.48
CA LYS A 58 -2.36 6.40 -8.53
C LYS A 58 -3.26 6.37 -9.76
N SER A 59 -3.78 7.54 -10.19
CA SER A 59 -4.52 7.69 -11.45
C SER A 59 -3.63 7.58 -12.69
N GLN A 60 -2.32 7.79 -12.56
CA GLN A 60 -1.34 7.63 -13.65
C GLN A 60 -0.69 6.24 -13.71
N GLU A 61 -1.17 5.25 -12.94
CA GLU A 61 -0.59 3.89 -12.88
C GLU A 61 0.92 3.86 -12.53
N THR A 62 1.42 4.91 -11.88
CA THR A 62 2.84 5.06 -11.56
C THR A 62 3.29 3.96 -10.60
N PRO A 63 4.38 3.22 -10.90
CA PRO A 63 4.86 2.13 -10.05
C PRO A 63 5.24 2.65 -8.66
N ARG A 64 4.92 1.83 -7.66
CA ARG A 64 4.90 2.21 -6.23
C ARG A 64 6.22 2.82 -5.73
N GLY A 65 7.36 2.39 -6.28
CA GLY A 65 8.68 2.92 -5.93
C GLY A 65 8.88 4.38 -6.37
N GLU A 66 8.43 4.73 -7.58
CA GLU A 66 8.49 6.12 -8.06
C GLU A 66 7.50 7.00 -7.30
N ARG A 67 6.35 6.44 -6.91
CA ARG A 67 5.36 7.15 -6.09
C ARG A 67 5.93 7.54 -4.73
N HIS A 68 6.60 6.61 -4.06
CA HIS A 68 7.26 6.89 -2.79
C HIS A 68 8.37 7.93 -2.91
N GLN A 69 9.24 7.83 -3.93
CA GLN A 69 10.29 8.83 -4.15
C GLN A 69 9.72 10.23 -4.43
N GLN A 70 8.62 10.34 -5.18
CA GLN A 70 8.02 11.63 -5.47
C GLN A 70 7.34 12.25 -4.24
N LEU A 71 6.65 11.44 -3.45
CA LEU A 71 6.07 11.87 -2.17
C LEU A 71 7.15 12.28 -1.16
N GLU A 72 8.25 11.54 -1.10
CA GLU A 72 9.39 11.82 -0.23
C GLU A 72 10.12 13.11 -0.64
N LYS A 73 10.40 13.31 -1.93
CA LYS A 73 10.95 14.56 -2.47
C LYS A 73 10.05 15.77 -2.18
N LEU A 74 8.74 15.61 -2.31
CA LEU A 74 7.78 16.68 -2.01
C LEU A 74 7.74 16.99 -0.51
N ALA A 75 7.71 15.97 0.35
CA ALA A 75 7.78 16.16 1.79
C ALA A 75 9.09 16.83 2.23
N GLU A 76 10.22 16.45 1.62
CA GLU A 76 11.53 17.04 1.87
C GLU A 76 11.60 18.51 1.40
N SER A 77 11.04 18.82 0.23
CA SER A 77 10.92 20.21 -0.25
C SER A 77 10.03 21.10 0.65
N LEU A 78 8.96 20.53 1.20
CA LEU A 78 8.06 21.17 2.16
C LEU A 78 8.65 21.26 3.57
N ASN A 79 9.71 20.50 3.88
CA ASN A 79 10.42 20.56 5.14
C ASN A 79 11.59 21.54 5.07
N SER A 80 12.26 21.63 3.91
CA SER A 80 13.36 22.57 3.66
C SER A 80 12.92 24.04 3.51
N THR A 81 11.62 24.31 3.43
CA THR A 81 11.05 25.68 3.41
C THR A 81 10.69 26.22 4.80
N LYS A 82 11.31 25.68 5.86
CA LYS A 82 11.22 26.18 7.24
C LYS A 82 12.60 26.58 7.75
#